data_AF-A0A357MGZ9-F1
#
_entry.id   AF-A0A357MGZ9-F1
#
_cell.length_a   1.000
_cell.length_b   1.000
_cell.length_c   1.000
_cell.angle_alpha   90.00
_cell.angle_beta   90.00
_cell.angle_gamma   90.00
#
_symmetry.space_group_name_H-M   'P 1'
#
loop_
_entity.id
_entity.type
_entity.pdbx_description
1 polymer ?
#
loop_
_entity_poly.entity_id
_entity_poly.type
_entity_poly.pdbx_seq_one_letter_code
_entity_poly.pdbx_strand_id
1 'polypeptide(L)' 'MSHLLLILHLFIGATLSGVGIVIVLVAGLSGAWPLIAAGLGGFALGFPVAWLVARAISGE' A
#
# COMPACT_ATOMS: atom_id res chain seq x y z
N MET A 1 -6.11 -20.10 -7.50
CA MET A 1 -6.45 -18.67 -7.67
C MET A 1 -6.35 -17.86 -6.37
N SER A 2 -5.58 -18.30 -5.38
CA SER A 2 -5.34 -17.57 -4.11
C SER A 2 -3.92 -16.99 -4.02
N HIS A 3 -2.94 -17.66 -4.63
CA HIS A 3 -1.53 -17.26 -4.57
C HIS A 3 -1.23 -15.96 -5.35
N LEU A 4 -1.89 -15.73 -6.50
CA LEU A 4 -1.77 -14.49 -7.28
C LEU A 4 -2.28 -13.27 -6.51
N LEU A 5 -3.42 -13.41 -5.82
CA LEU A 5 -3.98 -12.37 -4.94
C LEU A 5 -3.04 -12.02 -3.79
N LEU A 6 -2.44 -13.03 -3.16
CA LEU A 6 -1.48 -12.86 -2.06
C LEU A 6 -0.22 -12.12 -2.51
N ILE A 7 0.35 -12.51 -3.66
CA ILE A 7 1.52 -11.84 -4.24
C ILE A 7 1.16 -10.41 -4.66
N LEU A 8 0.01 -10.19 -5.29
CA LEU A 8 -0.44 -8.87 -5.71
C LEU A 8 -0.66 -7.96 -4.51
N HIS A 9 -1.28 -8.46 -3.44
CA HIS A 9 -1.47 -7.70 -2.20
C HIS A 9 -0.14 -7.38 -1.51
N LEU A 10 0.80 -8.32 -1.47
CA LEU A 10 2.12 -8.09 -0.89
C LEU A 10 2.89 -7.02 -1.66
N PHE A 11 2.88 -7.07 -2.99
CA PHE A 11 3.58 -6.10 -3.84
C PHE A 11 2.92 -4.72 -3.78
N ILE A 12 1.60 -4.65 -3.97
CA ILE A 12 0.85 -3.38 -3.92
C ILE A 12 0.93 -2.76 -2.53
N GLY A 13 0.76 -3.55 -1.48
CA GLY A 13 0.86 -3.08 -0.09
C GLY A 13 2.26 -2.56 0.26
N ALA A 14 3.31 -3.27 -0.16
CA ALA A 14 4.69 -2.81 0.03
C ALA A 14 4.97 -1.50 -0.75
N THR A 15 4.53 -1.40 -2.00
CA THR A 15 4.68 -0.19 -2.82
C THR A 15 3.89 0.99 -2.24
N LEU A 16 2.62 0.81 -1.86
CA LEU A 16 1.80 1.90 -1.28
C LEU A 16 2.32 2.37 0.08
N SER A 17 2.81 1.45 0.90
CA SER A 17 3.50 1.79 2.15
C SER A 17 4.74 2.64 1.89
N GLY A 18 5.58 2.25 0.92
CA GLY A 18 6.73 3.03 0.49
C GLY A 18 6.36 4.42 -0.03
N VAL A 19 5.33 4.53 -0.87
CA VAL A 19 4.83 5.81 -1.39
C VAL A 19 4.33 6.71 -0.25
N GLY A 20 3.59 6.17 0.72
CA GLY A 20 3.12 6.92 1.89
C GLY A 20 4.28 7.51 2.70
N ILE A 21 5.34 6.72 2.92
CA ILE A 21 6.55 7.18 3.61
C ILE A 21 7.25 8.29 2.80
N VAL A 22 7.36 8.16 1.46
CA VAL A 22 7.93 9.20 0.60
C VAL A 22 7.14 10.50 0.69
N ILE A 23 5.81 10.45 0.65
CA ILE A 23 4.94 11.65 0.79
C ILE A 23 5.22 12.37 2.11
N VAL A 24 5.30 11.62 3.21
CA VAL A 24 5.54 12.18 4.55
C VAL A 24 6.94 12.80 4.67
N LEU A 25 7.96 12.16 4.10
CA LEU A 25 9.31 12.72 4.07
C LEU A 25 9.41 13.97 3.18
N VAL A 26 8.74 13.99 2.02
CA VAL A 26 8.65 15.18 1.14
C VAL A 26 7.92 16.34 1.84
N ALA A 27 6.92 16.04 2.66
CA ALA A 27 6.22 17.02 3.49
C ALA A 27 7.08 17.53 4.69
N GLY A 28 8.32 17.07 4.84
CA GLY A 28 9.25 17.51 5.89
C GLY A 28 9.02 16.86 7.25
N LEU A 29 8.16 15.85 7.33
CA LEU A 29 7.81 15.15 8.57
C LEU A 29 8.77 13.95 8.77
N SER A 30 9.88 14.17 9.45
CA SER A 30 10.92 13.15 9.69
C SER A 30 10.80 12.41 11.03
N GLY A 31 9.75 12.68 11.81
CA GLY A 31 9.52 12.03 13.10
C GLY A 31 9.16 10.54 12.97
N ALA A 32 9.54 9.73 13.96
CA ALA A 32 9.25 8.29 13.96
C ALA A 32 7.73 8.00 13.89
N TRP A 33 6.92 8.78 14.60
CA TRP A 33 5.47 8.63 14.63
C TRP A 33 4.79 8.88 13.26
N PRO A 34 5.09 10.00 12.55
CA PRO A 34 4.56 10.21 11.21
C PRO A 34 4.97 9.14 10.20
N LEU A 35 6.21 8.62 10.25
CA LEU A 35 6.62 7.53 9.36
C LEU A 35 5.84 6.22 9.61
N ILE A 36 5.65 5.86 10.88
CA ILE A 36 4.87 4.67 11.26
C ILE A 36 3.41 4.84 10.82
N ALA A 37 2.82 6.01 11.06
CA ALA A 37 1.46 6.32 10.61
C ALA A 37 1.33 6.27 9.08
N ALA A 38 2.33 6.76 8.35
CA ALA A 38 2.37 6.72 6.89
C ALA A 38 2.48 5.30 6.35
N GLY A 39 3.34 4.47 6.95
CA GLY A 39 3.50 3.07 6.57
C GLY A 39 2.24 2.24 6.87
N LEU A 40 1.64 2.43 8.05
CA LEU A 40 0.37 1.79 8.41
C LEU A 40 -0.79 2.29 7.55
N GLY A 41 -0.83 3.59 7.24
CA GLY A 41 -1.82 4.17 6.34
C GLY A 41 -1.68 3.63 4.91
N GLY A 42 -0.47 3.57 4.38
CA GLY A 42 -0.19 2.99 3.07
C GLY A 42 -0.50 1.49 3.00
N PHE A 43 -0.25 0.74 4.08
CA PHE A 43 -0.63 -0.66 4.17
C PHE A 43 -2.15 -0.86 4.24
N ALA A 44 -2.85 -0.04 5.04
CA ALA A 44 -4.31 -0.05 5.13
C ALA A 44 -4.98 0.30 3.80
N LEU A 45 -4.42 1.26 3.05
CA LEU A 45 -4.86 1.59 1.69
C LEU A 45 -4.41 0.55 0.64
N GLY A 46 -3.36 -0.21 0.91
CA GLY A 46 -2.91 -1.32 0.07
C GLY A 46 -3.93 -2.44 -0.05
N PHE A 47 -4.75 -2.66 0.98
CA PHE A 47 -5.81 -3.68 0.97
C PHE A 47 -6.96 -3.38 -0.03
N PRO A 48 -7.62 -2.20 -0.02
CA PRO A 48 -8.64 -1.86 -1.00
C PRO A 48 -8.07 -1.72 -2.42
N VAL A 49 -6.83 -1.20 -2.57
CA VAL A 49 -6.19 -1.09 -3.88
C VAL A 49 -5.86 -2.46 -4.46
N ALA A 50 -5.36 -3.39 -3.64
CA ALA A 50 -5.15 -4.78 -4.09
C ALA A 50 -6.46 -5.46 -4.51
N TRP A 51 -7.56 -5.21 -3.81
CA TRP A 51 -8.88 -5.74 -4.18
C TRP A 51 -9.40 -5.13 -5.49
N LEU A 52 -9.24 -3.81 -5.69
CA LEU A 52 -9.60 -3.12 -6.94
C LEU A 52 -8.79 -3.63 -8.14
N VAL A 53 -7.47 -3.76 -7.99
CA VAL A 53 -6.60 -4.27 -9.06
C VAL A 53 -6.90 -5.73 -9.35
N ALA A 54 -7.15 -6.54 -8.32
CA ALA A 54 -7.57 -7.92 -8.50
C ALA A 54 -8.90 -8.03 -9.27
N ARG A 55 -9.87 -7.16 -8.96
CA ARG A 55 -11.15 -7.11 -9.67
C ARG A 55 -10.98 -6.65 -11.13
N ALA A 56 -10.11 -5.66 -11.38
CA ALA A 56 -9.79 -5.20 -12.73
C ALA A 56 -9.09 -6.28 -13.58
N ILE A 57 -8.24 -7.12 -12.97
CA ILE A 57 -7.59 -8.25 -13.64
C ILE A 57 -8.56 -9.43 -13.82
N SER A 58 -9.46 -9.64 -12.87
CA SER A 58 -10.42 -10.76 -12.90
C SER A 58 -11.60 -10.57 -13.84
N GLY A 59 -11.73 -9.41 -14.50
CA GLY A 59 -12.63 -9.21 -15.64
C GLY A 59 -14.11 -9.46 -15.34
N GLU A 60 -14.78 -8.44 -14.79
CA GLU A 60 -16.19 -8.13 -15.11
C GLU A 60 -16.26 -6.72 -15.70
#